data_AF-A0A6N3QN96-F1
#
_entry.id   AF-A0A6N3QN96-F1
#
_cell.length_a   1.000
_cell.length_b   1.000
_cell.length_c   1.000
_cell.angle_alpha   90.00
_cell.angle_beta   90.00
_cell.angle_gamma   90.00
#
_symmetry.space_group_name_H-M   'P 1'
#
loop_
_entity.id
_entity.type
_entity.pdbx_description
1 polymer ?
#
loop_
_entity_poly.entity_id
_entity_poly.type
_entity_poly.pdbx_seq_one_letter_code
_entity_poly.pdbx_strand_id
1 'polypeptide(L)'
;MLQRRDDPDFWQSVTGSVEEGETAPQAAMREVKEEVTIDVVAEQLTLIDSQRTVEFEIFSHLRHRYAPGVTRNTESWFCLALPHERQIVFTEHLAYKWLDAPAAAALTKSWSNRQAIEQFVINAA
;
A
#
# COMPACT_ATOMS: atom_id res chain seq x y z
N MET A 1 -7.81 4.43 -1.99
CA MET A 1 -8.06 3.20 -1.21
C MET A 1 -8.56 2.09 -2.12
N LEU A 2 -8.05 0.88 -1.96
CA LEU A 2 -8.34 -0.33 -2.73
C LEU A 2 -8.97 -1.39 -1.81
N GLN A 3 -10.02 -2.08 -2.27
CA GLN A 3 -10.73 -3.10 -1.50
C GLN A 3 -10.15 -4.49 -1.75
N ARG A 4 -9.62 -5.14 -0.71
CA ARG A 4 -9.01 -6.47 -0.85
C ARG A 4 -10.01 -7.55 -1.26
N ARG A 5 -9.53 -8.57 -1.97
CA ARG A 5 -10.34 -9.73 -2.38
C ARG A 5 -10.50 -10.78 -1.28
N ASP A 6 -9.50 -10.93 -0.42
CA ASP A 6 -9.46 -11.93 0.67
C ASP A 6 -10.13 -11.44 1.97
N ASP A 7 -10.27 -10.12 2.14
CA ASP A 7 -11.10 -9.48 3.16
C ASP A 7 -11.81 -8.25 2.54
N PRO A 8 -13.05 -8.39 2.05
CA PRO A 8 -13.79 -7.28 1.43
C PRO A 8 -14.04 -6.08 2.34
N ASP A 9 -13.94 -6.24 3.66
CA ASP A 9 -14.06 -5.13 4.61
C ASP A 9 -12.72 -4.40 4.79
N PHE A 10 -11.63 -4.93 4.25
CA PHE A 10 -10.30 -4.34 4.34
C PHE A 10 -9.98 -3.49 3.12
N TRP A 11 -9.95 -2.18 3.34
CA TRP A 11 -9.47 -1.19 2.39
C TRP A 11 -8.05 -0.74 2.72
N GLN A 12 -7.20 -0.58 1.70
CA GLN A 12 -5.80 -0.19 1.88
C GLN A 12 -5.23 0.65 0.72
N SER A 13 -4.03 1.18 0.91
CA SER A 13 -3.12 1.58 -0.17
C SER A 13 -2.51 0.34 -0.84
N VAL A 14 -1.71 0.51 -1.90
CA VAL A 14 -0.94 -0.57 -2.54
C VAL A 14 0.00 -1.22 -1.52
N THR A 15 0.04 -2.55 -1.45
CA THR A 15 0.93 -3.30 -0.55
C THR A 15 1.39 -4.59 -1.18
N GLY A 16 2.68 -4.91 -1.06
CA GLY A 16 3.21 -6.17 -1.56
C GLY A 16 4.48 -6.62 -0.84
N SER A 17 4.87 -7.86 -1.12
CA SER A 17 6.09 -8.44 -0.54
C SER A 17 7.31 -8.02 -1.34
N VAL A 18 8.45 -7.89 -0.65
CA VAL A 18 9.75 -7.77 -1.31
C VAL A 18 10.25 -9.18 -1.63
N GLU A 19 10.34 -9.51 -2.91
CA GLU A 19 10.83 -10.78 -3.44
C GLU A 19 12.34 -10.94 -3.29
N GLU A 20 12.81 -12.19 -3.43
CA GLU A 20 14.23 -12.50 -3.33
C GLU A 20 15.03 -11.82 -4.46
N GLY A 21 16.06 -11.07 -4.08
CA GLY A 21 16.91 -10.34 -5.03
C GLY A 21 16.36 -8.98 -5.46
N GLU A 22 15.19 -8.55 -4.98
CA GLU A 22 14.66 -7.21 -5.21
C GLU A 22 14.85 -6.28 -3.99
N THR A 23 14.95 -4.98 -4.25
CA THR A 23 14.99 -3.94 -3.22
C THR A 23 13.58 -3.41 -2.95
N ALA A 24 13.34 -2.82 -1.78
CA ALA A 24 12.03 -2.26 -1.43
C ALA A 24 11.51 -1.21 -2.45
N PRO A 25 12.34 -0.30 -3.01
CA PRO A 25 11.88 0.61 -4.06
C PRO A 25 11.49 -0.12 -5.36
N GLN A 26 12.20 -1.19 -5.73
CA GLN A 26 11.85 -2.02 -6.90
C GLN A 26 10.52 -2.73 -6.69
N ALA A 27 10.32 -3.35 -5.52
CA ALA A 27 9.06 -3.95 -5.12
C ALA A 27 7.92 -2.94 -5.19
N ALA A 28 8.09 -1.75 -4.60
CA ALA A 28 7.06 -0.71 -4.61
C ALA A 28 6.68 -0.24 -6.02
N MET A 29 7.64 -0.08 -6.94
CA MET A 29 7.32 0.24 -8.34
C MET A 29 6.62 -0.92 -9.07
N ARG A 30 7.06 -2.17 -8.82
CA ARG A 30 6.44 -3.38 -9.38
C ARG A 30 4.98 -3.50 -8.93
N GLU A 31 4.73 -3.40 -7.63
CA GLU A 31 3.39 -3.51 -7.04
C GLU A 31 2.46 -2.39 -7.51
N VAL A 32 2.94 -1.15 -7.63
CA VAL A 32 2.13 -0.05 -8.20
C VAL A 32 1.72 -0.35 -9.65
N LYS A 33 2.62 -0.95 -10.43
CA LYS A 33 2.33 -1.33 -11.81
C LYS A 33 1.37 -2.52 -11.88
N GLU A 34 1.57 -3.53 -11.05
CA GLU A 34 0.77 -4.76 -11.03
C GLU A 34 -0.64 -4.49 -10.50
N GLU A 35 -0.77 -3.82 -9.35
CA GLU A 35 -2.05 -3.65 -8.66
C GLU A 35 -2.94 -2.58 -9.26
N VAL A 36 -2.37 -1.47 -9.76
CA VAL A 36 -3.12 -0.27 -10.20
C VAL A 36 -2.77 0.24 -11.60
N THR A 37 -1.95 -0.51 -12.35
CA THR A 37 -1.60 -0.21 -13.75
C THR A 37 -0.98 1.19 -13.95
N ILE A 38 -0.18 1.64 -12.98
CA ILE A 38 0.57 2.91 -13.07
C ILE A 38 2.04 2.57 -13.26
N ASP A 39 2.63 3.02 -14.38
CA ASP A 39 4.06 2.84 -14.63
C ASP A 39 4.80 4.11 -14.21
N VAL A 40 5.37 4.08 -13.00
CA VAL A 40 6.06 5.23 -12.39
C VAL A 40 7.16 5.79 -13.30
N VAL A 41 7.93 4.92 -13.96
CA VAL A 41 9.05 5.33 -14.82
C VAL A 41 8.54 5.91 -16.13
N ALA A 42 7.59 5.23 -16.79
CA ALA A 42 7.04 5.70 -18.07
C ALA A 42 6.28 7.03 -17.92
N GLU A 43 5.61 7.23 -16.79
CA GLU A 43 4.88 8.46 -16.47
C GLU A 43 5.76 9.57 -15.87
N GLN A 44 7.06 9.32 -15.66
CA GLN A 44 7.98 10.27 -15.02
C GLN A 44 7.50 10.75 -13.63
N LEU A 45 6.85 9.85 -12.90
CA LEU A 45 6.40 10.10 -11.54
C LEU A 45 7.55 9.86 -10.55
N THR A 46 7.48 10.52 -9.40
CA THR A 46 8.46 10.35 -8.33
C THR A 46 7.87 9.47 -7.24
N LEU A 47 8.41 8.27 -7.08
CA LEU A 47 8.18 7.44 -5.91
C LEU A 47 9.12 7.88 -4.79
N ILE A 48 8.57 8.43 -3.71
CA ILE A 48 9.33 8.98 -2.59
C ILE A 48 9.47 7.91 -1.51
N ASP A 49 10.70 7.56 -1.15
CA ASP A 49 10.98 6.75 0.04
C ASP A 49 10.68 7.59 1.30
N SER A 50 9.73 7.13 2.11
CA SER A 50 9.32 7.82 3.34
C SER A 50 10.33 7.63 4.48
N GLN A 51 11.35 6.79 4.30
CA GLN A 51 12.36 6.42 5.30
C GLN A 51 11.74 5.96 6.63
N ARG A 52 10.62 5.25 6.51
CA ARG A 52 9.91 4.63 7.63
C ARG A 52 9.84 3.14 7.40
N THR A 53 10.15 2.39 8.44
CA THR A 53 9.93 0.94 8.49
C THR A 53 9.29 0.62 9.83
N VAL A 54 8.23 -0.18 9.79
CA VAL A 54 7.48 -0.61 10.97
C VAL A 54 7.33 -2.12 10.97
N GLU A 55 7.10 -2.70 12.14
CA GLU A 55 6.82 -4.13 12.27
C GLU A 55 5.51 -4.33 13.01
N PHE A 56 4.62 -5.14 12.45
CA PHE A 56 3.31 -5.44 13.04
C PHE A 56 2.99 -6.92 13.05
N GLU A 57 2.04 -7.29 13.90
CA GLU A 57 1.50 -8.64 13.95
C GLU A 57 0.59 -8.85 12.75
N ILE A 58 0.84 -9.91 11.98
CA ILE A 58 0.01 -10.30 10.85
C ILE A 58 -1.37 -10.69 11.39
N PHE A 59 -2.42 -10.11 10.80
CA PHE A 59 -3.81 -10.45 11.12
C PHE A 59 -3.99 -11.97 11.08
N SER A 60 -4.56 -12.54 12.14
CA SER A 60 -4.62 -13.99 12.32
C SER A 60 -5.30 -14.71 11.14
N HIS A 61 -6.32 -14.10 10.54
CA HIS A 61 -7.02 -14.65 9.38
C HIS A 61 -6.23 -14.55 8.05
N LEU A 62 -5.20 -13.68 7.95
CA LEU A 62 -4.32 -13.56 6.77
C LEU A 62 -2.99 -14.30 6.93
N ARG A 63 -2.68 -14.78 8.14
CA ARG A 63 -1.40 -15.45 8.46
C ARG A 63 -1.14 -16.72 7.66
N HIS A 64 -2.20 -17.39 7.18
CA HIS A 64 -2.09 -18.59 6.36
C HIS A 64 -1.36 -18.37 5.03
N ARG A 65 -1.19 -17.11 4.59
CA ARG A 65 -0.41 -16.73 3.39
C ARG A 65 1.10 -16.70 3.64
N TYR A 66 1.54 -16.78 4.89
CA TYR A 66 2.94 -16.73 5.28
C TYR A 66 3.47 -18.12 5.65
N ALA A 67 4.79 -18.30 5.63
CA ALA A 67 5.43 -19.54 6.01
C ALA A 67 5.09 -19.96 7.47
N PRO A 68 5.13 -21.27 7.79
CA PRO A 68 4.84 -21.74 9.15
C PRO A 68 5.69 -21.04 10.22
N GLY A 69 5.03 -20.54 11.26
CA GLY A 69 5.67 -19.83 12.38
C GLY A 69 5.87 -18.33 12.17
N VAL A 70 5.61 -17.79 10.97
CA VAL A 70 5.69 -16.35 10.72
C VAL A 70 4.45 -15.65 11.29
N THR A 71 4.67 -14.73 12.22
CA THR A 71 3.59 -13.94 12.86
C THR A 71 3.77 -12.44 12.70
N ARG A 72 4.95 -11.98 12.32
CA ARG A 72 5.33 -10.57 12.20
C ARG A 72 5.60 -10.21 10.74
N ASN A 73 5.21 -9.01 10.33
CA ASN A 73 5.50 -8.45 9.03
C ASN A 73 6.25 -7.13 9.19
N THR A 74 7.33 -6.97 8.43
CA THR A 74 8.08 -5.72 8.32
C THR A 74 7.63 -4.97 7.07
N GLU A 75 7.27 -3.70 7.21
CA GLU A 75 6.72 -2.88 6.14
C GLU A 75 7.55 -1.59 6.02
N SER A 76 8.06 -1.32 4.82
CA SER A 76 8.72 -0.05 4.47
C SER A 76 7.76 0.82 3.67
N TRP A 77 7.73 2.12 3.97
CA TRP A 77 6.73 3.04 3.40
C TRP A 77 7.28 3.87 2.25
N PHE A 78 6.42 4.03 1.23
CA PHE A 78 6.66 4.88 0.08
C PHE A 78 5.43 5.75 -0.20
N CYS A 79 5.66 6.94 -0.75
CA CYS A 79 4.62 7.87 -1.17
C CYS A 79 4.70 8.10 -2.67
N LEU A 80 3.56 8.03 -3.35
CA LEU A 80 3.43 8.33 -4.77
C LEU A 80 2.35 9.40 -4.95
N ALA A 81 2.78 10.62 -5.28
CA ALA A 81 1.87 11.71 -5.59
C ALA A 81 1.51 11.68 -7.07
N LEU A 82 0.22 11.55 -7.38
CA LEU A 82 -0.28 11.74 -8.74
C LEU A 82 -0.63 13.22 -8.97
N PRO A 83 -0.48 13.74 -10.19
CA PRO A 83 -0.81 15.15 -10.47
C PRO A 83 -2.30 15.45 -10.27
N HIS A 84 -3.16 14.48 -10.59
CA HIS A 84 -4.61 14.55 -10.42
C HIS A 84 -5.18 13.16 -10.11
N GLU A 85 -6.35 13.13 -9.47
CA GLU A 85 -7.17 11.93 -9.41
C GLU A 85 -7.48 11.43 -10.83
N ARG A 86 -7.56 10.11 -10.99
CA ARG A 86 -7.83 9.46 -12.28
C ARG A 86 -8.59 8.16 -12.10
N GLN A 87 -9.09 7.63 -13.21
CA GLN A 87 -9.61 6.27 -13.24
C GLN A 87 -8.47 5.28 -12.99
N ILE A 88 -8.69 4.33 -12.09
CA ILE A 88 -7.74 3.28 -11.78
C ILE A 88 -8.21 1.97 -12.40
N VAL A 89 -7.32 1.33 -13.15
CA VAL A 89 -7.48 -0.06 -13.59
C VAL A 89 -6.74 -0.93 -12.58
N PHE A 90 -7.50 -1.67 -11.78
CA PHE A 90 -6.97 -2.55 -10.74
C PHE A 90 -7.10 -4.02 -11.11
N THR A 91 -6.19 -4.86 -10.63
CA THR A 91 -6.09 -6.29 -11.01
C THR A 91 -6.38 -7.23 -9.83
N GLU A 92 -5.88 -6.89 -8.63
CA GLU A 92 -5.95 -7.74 -7.43
C GLU A 92 -7.04 -7.35 -6.44
N HIS A 93 -7.77 -6.28 -6.73
CA HIS A 93 -8.74 -5.67 -5.83
C HIS A 93 -10.18 -5.83 -6.35
N LEU A 94 -11.16 -5.58 -5.49
CA LEU A 94 -12.59 -5.62 -5.85
C LEU A 94 -13.11 -4.25 -6.33
N ALA A 95 -12.56 -3.17 -5.76
CA ALA A 95 -12.96 -1.80 -6.06
C ALA A 95 -11.87 -0.83 -5.61
N TYR A 96 -11.94 0.42 -6.10
CA TYR A 96 -11.15 1.54 -5.58
C TYR A 96 -12.05 2.73 -5.25
N LYS A 97 -11.58 3.59 -4.34
CA LYS A 97 -12.19 4.88 -3.99
C LYS A 97 -11.10 5.93 -3.76
N TRP A 98 -11.29 7.09 -4.38
CA TRP A 98 -10.66 8.34 -3.96
C TRP A 98 -11.43 8.89 -2.77
N LEU A 99 -10.72 9.26 -1.72
CA LEU A 99 -11.24 9.74 -0.45
C LEU A 99 -10.32 10.86 0.04
N ASP A 100 -10.85 11.79 0.81
CA ASP A 100 -10.00 12.68 1.60
C ASP A 100 -9.14 11.86 2.58
N ALA A 101 -7.96 12.38 2.91
CA ALA A 101 -6.98 11.66 3.70
C ALA A 101 -7.50 11.26 5.11
N PRO A 102 -8.21 12.11 5.87
CA PRO A 102 -8.85 11.69 7.12
C PRO A 102 -9.82 10.51 6.96
N ALA A 103 -10.69 10.53 5.95
CA ALA A 103 -11.61 9.43 5.68
C ALA A 103 -10.88 8.14 5.29
N ALA A 104 -9.83 8.24 4.47
CA ALA A 104 -9.00 7.09 4.08
C ALA A 104 -8.28 6.46 5.28
N ALA A 105 -7.71 7.30 6.16
CA ALA A 105 -7.05 6.89 7.40
C ALA A 105 -8.01 6.19 8.37
N ALA A 106 -9.26 6.66 8.47
CA ALA A 106 -10.29 6.05 9.31
C ALA A 106 -10.86 4.74 8.72
N LEU A 107 -10.85 4.60 7.39
CA LEU A 107 -11.46 3.45 6.69
C LEU A 107 -10.61 2.17 6.78
N THR A 108 -9.29 2.28 6.77
CA THR A 108 -8.41 1.10 6.73
C THR A 108 -8.36 0.37 8.07
N LYS A 109 -8.32 -0.97 8.01
CA LYS A 109 -8.08 -1.81 9.19
C LYS A 109 -6.60 -1.81 9.61
N SER A 110 -5.68 -1.50 8.69
CA SER A 110 -4.25 -1.49 8.97
C SER A 110 -3.85 -0.23 9.73
N TRP A 111 -3.33 -0.40 10.93
CA TRP A 111 -2.83 0.74 11.72
C TRP A 111 -1.63 1.41 11.06
N SER A 112 -0.77 0.65 10.38
CA SER A 112 0.42 1.19 9.70
C SER A 112 0.01 2.01 8.49
N ASN A 113 -0.94 1.52 7.71
CA ASN A 113 -1.49 2.25 6.56
C ASN A 113 -2.17 3.56 7.00
N ARG A 114 -2.96 3.52 8.09
CA ARG A 114 -3.54 4.72 8.69
C ARG A 114 -2.46 5.74 9.07
N GLN A 115 -1.44 5.29 9.80
CA GLN A 115 -0.37 6.16 10.26
C GLN A 115 0.45 6.75 9.11
N ALA A 116 0.67 5.99 8.03
CA ALA A 116 1.32 6.51 6.82
C ALA A 116 0.51 7.65 6.18
N ILE A 117 -0.81 7.49 6.06
CA ILE A 117 -1.70 8.55 5.53
C ILE A 117 -1.67 9.79 6.43
N GLU A 118 -1.76 9.60 7.75
CA GLU A 118 -1.72 10.70 8.72
C GLU A 118 -0.40 11.48 8.65
N GLN A 119 0.74 10.79 8.58
CA GLN A 119 2.06 11.45 8.59
C GLN A 119 2.43 12.06 7.24
N PHE A 120 2.12 11.40 6.13
CA PHE A 120 2.67 11.75 4.81
C PHE A 120 1.63 12.32 3.83
N VAL A 121 0.36 12.43 4.23
CA VAL A 121 -0.67 13.08 3.40
C VAL A 121 -1.35 14.21 4.18
N ILE A 122 -1.85 13.95 5.39
CA ILE A 122 -2.52 14.99 6.20
C ILE A 122 -1.52 16.04 6.69
N ASN A 123 -0.37 15.59 7.18
CA ASN A 123 0.66 16.44 7.76
C ASN A 123 1.89 16.61 6.85
N ALA A 124 1.72 16.39 5.54
CA ALA A 124 2.77 16.66 4.56
C ALA A 124 3.06 18.17 4.56
N ALA A 125 4.14 18.58 5.21
CA ALA A 125 4.60 19.96 5.30
C ALA A 125 5.20 20.45 3.97
#